data_AF-A0A9D9L1G0-F1
#
_entry.id   AF-A0A9D9L1G0-F1
#
_cell.length_a   1.000
_cell.length_b   1.000
_cell.length_c   1.000
_cell.angle_alpha   90.00
_cell.angle_beta   90.00
_cell.angle_gamma   90.00
#
_symmetry.space_group_name_H-M   'P 1'
#
loop_
_entity.id
_entity.type
_entity.pdbx_description
1 polymer ?
#
loop_
_entity_poly.entity_id
_entity_poly.type
_entity_poly.pdbx_seq_one_letter_code
_entity_poly.pdbx_strand_id
1 'polypeptide(L)'
;MNRKSLYLSILIIIIMLSSACGKSSGSPASLPSNSPSMVPDLTPVPTETPEPEPLSVELTGSDGSHTTLYEYDTDVTITDSAYIAGLIENASILTEIRSIALADGIEFSFENVEELNSCFPLATISYNVVINGKQIPLDATSLDLSSLPPDSIGEAARELKKLPVLQQINLTPTVSVTTEASKIEESKKGSVFNDNLSVDQVLTLVDSRPDLTFDYKFLLYGKTVSTADERLEYTDVKIYDDGVESVIRPIMPAMNRLKYLKLDKCEVTSPVMAKLRDDFPNVKVVWRVYFSSYGQTADGSYAVYNCLTDTEKVWATGCVTDNFASELQYCTDVRYLDLGHNCITDISFTQYMPNLEMAVFSVSWVESLAPLAKCENLVYLECFSSRVTDISPLASCKKLQYLNISNLAEVKDISPLYDLDLKRFYCTMSYIPAKQQEEFQSLHPDCDCEFGWVDPSKSKWRFIDGNYLNTNPSNRNEMYAKLYEVFGYDNPSKNQSK
;
A
#
# COMPACT_ATOMS: atom_id res chain seq x y z
N MET A 1 -25.99 -14.00 50.65
CA MET A 1 -26.56 -12.64 50.65
C MET A 1 -26.78 -12.26 49.19
N ASN A 2 -27.97 -12.45 48.59
CA ASN A 2 -29.15 -11.56 48.60
C ASN A 2 -28.81 -10.15 48.05
N ARG A 3 -29.44 -9.58 47.00
CA ARG A 3 -30.76 -9.77 46.35
C ARG A 3 -30.75 -9.06 44.96
N LYS A 4 -31.21 -9.72 43.88
CA LYS A 4 -32.54 -9.60 43.18
C LYS A 4 -32.61 -8.43 42.17
N SER A 5 -33.26 -8.50 41.02
CA SER A 5 -34.33 -9.35 40.43
C SER A 5 -34.31 -9.14 38.90
N LEU A 6 -34.33 -10.16 38.01
CA LEU A 6 -35.48 -10.93 37.47
C LEU A 6 -36.54 -10.05 36.78
N TYR A 7 -36.99 -10.30 35.54
CA TYR A 7 -37.75 -11.46 34.99
C TYR A 7 -37.44 -11.65 33.49
N LEU A 8 -37.20 -12.83 32.88
CA LEU A 8 -37.68 -14.22 32.89
C LEU A 8 -38.80 -14.52 31.85
N SER A 9 -38.40 -15.31 30.86
CA SER A 9 -39.14 -15.99 29.79
C SER A 9 -40.05 -17.12 30.31
N ILE A 10 -41.10 -17.48 29.56
CA ILE A 10 -41.82 -18.76 29.73
C ILE A 10 -42.04 -19.42 28.36
N LEU A 11 -41.50 -20.64 28.23
CA LEU A 11 -41.84 -21.66 27.23
C LEU A 11 -42.07 -22.96 28.02
N ILE A 12 -43.27 -23.55 27.95
CA ILE A 12 -43.49 -24.96 28.35
C ILE A 12 -44.39 -25.65 27.32
N ILE A 13 -43.88 -26.81 26.88
CA ILE A 13 -44.42 -27.83 25.98
C ILE A 13 -45.37 -28.76 26.74
N ILE A 14 -46.49 -29.20 26.14
CA ILE A 14 -47.12 -30.51 26.44
C ILE A 14 -47.59 -31.18 25.13
N ILE A 15 -47.41 -32.51 25.12
CA ILE A 15 -47.37 -33.51 24.05
C ILE A 15 -48.76 -34.07 23.65
N MET A 16 -48.86 -34.55 22.41
CA MET A 16 -49.97 -35.33 21.82
C MET A 16 -50.31 -36.64 22.56
N LEU A 17 -51.59 -37.05 22.55
CA LEU A 17 -51.98 -38.47 22.35
C LEU A 17 -53.49 -38.69 22.08
N SER A 18 -53.72 -39.57 21.12
CA SER A 18 -54.81 -40.56 20.99
C SER A 18 -56.22 -40.17 20.50
N SER A 19 -56.53 -40.79 19.37
CA SER A 19 -57.81 -41.14 18.77
C SER A 19 -58.59 -42.19 19.58
N ALA A 20 -59.92 -42.08 19.62
CA ALA A 20 -60.84 -43.22 19.69
C ALA A 20 -62.28 -42.80 19.37
N CYS A 21 -62.99 -43.75 18.75
CA CYS A 21 -64.26 -43.68 18.06
C CYS A 21 -65.47 -43.89 19.00
N GLY A 22 -66.67 -43.41 18.64
CA GLY A 22 -67.93 -43.77 19.32
C GLY A 22 -69.20 -43.12 18.77
N LYS A 23 -69.89 -43.85 17.86
CA LYS A 23 -71.29 -43.70 17.39
C LYS A 23 -72.29 -43.69 18.58
N SER A 24 -73.58 -43.34 18.57
CA SER A 24 -74.72 -43.08 17.66
C SER A 24 -75.83 -42.45 18.57
N SER A 25 -76.89 -41.75 18.15
CA SER A 25 -78.13 -42.30 17.55
C SER A 25 -79.27 -41.28 17.64
N GLY A 26 -80.17 -41.24 16.65
CA GLY A 26 -81.61 -40.99 16.87
C GLY A 26 -82.20 -39.63 16.44
N SER A 27 -82.85 -39.59 15.27
CA SER A 27 -84.05 -38.75 14.98
C SER A 27 -85.32 -39.49 15.49
N PRO A 28 -86.59 -39.01 15.35
CA PRO A 28 -87.13 -37.79 14.69
C PRO A 28 -88.31 -37.09 15.42
N ALA A 29 -89.04 -36.23 14.67
CA ALA A 29 -90.37 -35.59 14.90
C ALA A 29 -90.31 -34.13 15.41
N SER A 30 -91.07 -33.13 14.94
CA SER A 30 -92.25 -33.06 14.05
C SER A 30 -92.53 -31.58 13.66
N LEU A 31 -93.12 -31.36 12.47
CA LEU A 31 -93.81 -30.14 11.98
C LEU A 31 -95.13 -29.85 12.77
N PRO A 32 -95.73 -28.61 12.79
CA PRO A 32 -96.41 -27.95 11.64
C PRO A 32 -96.32 -26.38 11.62
N SER A 33 -96.28 -25.63 10.51
CA SER A 33 -97.25 -25.20 9.45
C SER A 33 -97.74 -23.73 9.54
N ASN A 34 -97.64 -23.01 8.39
CA ASN A 34 -98.46 -21.90 7.84
C ASN A 34 -98.27 -20.40 8.25
N SER A 35 -97.72 -19.64 7.27
CA SER A 35 -98.12 -18.35 6.59
C SER A 35 -99.07 -17.33 7.27
N PRO A 36 -99.03 -15.99 6.96
CA PRO A 36 -98.86 -15.42 5.60
C PRO A 36 -98.06 -14.09 5.41
N SER A 37 -97.77 -13.85 4.13
CA SER A 37 -97.35 -12.65 3.37
C SER A 37 -97.81 -11.26 3.83
N MET A 38 -96.90 -10.26 3.79
CA MET A 38 -97.12 -8.94 3.14
C MET A 38 -95.80 -8.16 2.96
N VAL A 39 -95.58 -7.63 1.75
CA VAL A 39 -94.44 -6.78 1.33
C VAL A 39 -94.72 -5.31 1.69
N PRO A 40 -93.67 -4.50 1.97
CA PRO A 40 -93.61 -3.21 1.29
C PRO A 40 -92.24 -2.92 0.65
N ASP A 41 -92.36 -2.22 -0.46
CA ASP A 41 -91.37 -1.63 -1.35
C ASP A 41 -90.46 -0.61 -0.65
N LEU A 42 -89.15 -0.77 -0.79
CA LEU A 42 -88.14 0.27 -0.59
C LEU A 42 -87.04 0.08 -1.64
N THR A 43 -87.00 0.98 -2.61
CA THR A 43 -85.93 1.12 -3.59
C THR A 43 -84.58 1.39 -2.89
N PRO A 44 -83.46 0.79 -3.36
CA PRO A 44 -82.14 1.10 -2.83
C PRO A 44 -81.61 2.39 -3.47
N VAL A 45 -81.16 3.32 -2.64
CA VAL A 45 -80.34 4.46 -3.05
C VAL A 45 -78.88 3.96 -3.17
N PRO A 46 -78.20 4.09 -4.32
CA PRO A 46 -76.78 3.78 -4.41
C PRO A 46 -75.98 4.95 -3.83
N THR A 47 -75.33 4.73 -2.69
CA THR A 47 -74.23 5.57 -2.24
C THR A 47 -72.93 4.96 -2.77
N GLU A 48 -72.57 5.26 -4.01
CA GLU A 48 -71.19 5.15 -4.47
C GLU A 48 -70.44 6.38 -3.95
N THR A 49 -69.73 6.21 -2.83
CA THR A 49 -68.54 7.02 -2.56
C THR A 49 -67.50 6.63 -3.61
N PRO A 50 -66.96 7.56 -4.42
CA PRO A 50 -65.88 7.22 -5.34
C PRO A 50 -64.69 6.74 -4.50
N GLU A 51 -64.16 5.56 -4.83
CA GLU A 51 -62.87 5.12 -4.30
C GLU A 51 -61.83 6.23 -4.59
N PRO A 52 -60.94 6.55 -3.63
CA PRO A 52 -59.88 7.51 -3.89
C PRO A 52 -59.08 7.05 -5.11
N GLU A 53 -58.86 7.96 -6.07
CA GLU A 53 -58.06 7.63 -7.25
C GLU A 53 -56.66 7.23 -6.80
N PRO A 54 -56.12 6.13 -7.36
CA PRO A 54 -54.81 5.64 -6.97
C PRO A 54 -53.73 6.66 -7.31
N LEU A 55 -52.76 6.82 -6.42
CA LEU A 55 -51.64 7.73 -6.67
C LEU A 55 -50.83 7.23 -7.88
N SER A 56 -50.51 8.16 -8.79
CA SER A 56 -49.73 7.90 -10.00
C SER A 56 -48.54 8.85 -10.10
N VAL A 57 -47.46 8.35 -10.70
CA VAL A 57 -46.21 9.07 -10.95
C VAL A 57 -45.94 9.02 -12.45
N GLU A 58 -45.61 10.16 -13.05
CA GLU A 58 -45.22 10.23 -14.46
C GLU A 58 -43.70 10.37 -14.57
N LEU A 59 -43.05 9.37 -15.17
CA LEU A 59 -41.62 9.39 -15.47
C LEU A 59 -41.42 9.97 -16.87
N THR A 60 -40.41 10.82 -17.04
CA THR A 60 -40.08 11.46 -18.32
C THR A 60 -38.76 10.93 -18.87
N GLY A 61 -38.77 10.53 -20.15
CA GLY A 61 -37.66 9.92 -20.85
C GLY A 61 -36.73 10.96 -21.46
N SER A 62 -35.58 10.51 -21.92
CA SER A 62 -34.55 11.36 -22.55
C SER A 62 -35.03 12.04 -23.83
N ASP A 63 -35.96 11.42 -24.54
CA ASP A 63 -36.59 11.90 -25.77
C ASP A 63 -37.93 12.65 -25.53
N GLY A 64 -38.31 12.85 -24.28
CA GLY A 64 -39.61 13.44 -23.89
C GLY A 64 -40.77 12.45 -23.93
N SER A 65 -40.52 11.15 -24.11
CA SER A 65 -41.52 10.11 -23.85
C SER A 65 -41.93 10.08 -22.38
N HIS A 66 -43.16 9.65 -22.09
CA HIS A 66 -43.67 9.53 -20.73
C HIS A 66 -44.12 8.11 -20.44
N THR A 67 -43.89 7.66 -19.20
CA THR A 67 -44.46 6.43 -18.67
C THR A 67 -45.12 6.73 -17.34
N THR A 68 -46.29 6.15 -17.08
CA THR A 68 -47.02 6.34 -15.82
C THR A 68 -46.93 5.08 -14.99
N LEU A 69 -46.54 5.22 -13.72
CA LEU A 69 -46.55 4.17 -12.72
C LEU A 69 -47.56 4.51 -11.63
N TYR A 70 -48.14 3.49 -11.02
CA TYR A 70 -49.11 3.61 -9.94
C TYR A 70 -48.56 3.05 -8.64
N GLU A 71 -49.09 3.51 -7.51
CA GLU A 71 -48.67 3.08 -6.16
C GLU A 71 -48.77 1.56 -5.91
N TYR A 72 -49.58 0.85 -6.71
CA TYR A 72 -49.78 -0.59 -6.63
C TYR A 72 -48.94 -1.41 -7.63
N ASP A 73 -48.13 -0.77 -8.48
CA ASP A 73 -47.29 -1.49 -9.45
C ASP A 73 -46.21 -2.29 -8.72
N THR A 74 -46.09 -3.57 -9.07
CA THR A 74 -45.14 -4.50 -8.44
C THR A 74 -43.88 -4.72 -9.28
N ASP A 75 -43.97 -4.56 -10.59
CA ASP A 75 -42.89 -4.88 -11.53
C ASP A 75 -42.73 -3.73 -12.52
N VAL A 76 -41.50 -3.21 -12.64
CA VAL A 76 -41.20 -2.13 -13.58
C VAL A 76 -40.07 -2.55 -14.52
N THR A 77 -40.24 -2.26 -15.81
CA THR A 77 -39.16 -2.37 -16.79
C THR A 77 -38.70 -0.97 -17.18
N ILE A 78 -37.44 -0.67 -16.91
CA ILE A 78 -36.81 0.59 -17.28
C ILE A 78 -36.23 0.47 -18.69
N THR A 79 -36.83 1.16 -19.65
CA THR A 79 -36.39 1.15 -21.06
C THR A 79 -35.60 2.40 -21.47
N ASP A 80 -35.53 3.40 -20.60
CA ASP A 80 -34.77 4.64 -20.79
C ASP A 80 -34.05 4.98 -19.48
N SER A 81 -32.77 5.35 -19.55
CA SER A 81 -31.96 5.68 -18.38
C SER A 81 -32.48 6.88 -17.60
N ALA A 82 -33.17 7.82 -18.26
CA ALA A 82 -33.77 8.99 -17.62
C ALA A 82 -34.88 8.62 -16.60
N TYR A 83 -35.52 7.46 -16.77
CA TYR A 83 -36.55 7.00 -15.83
C TYR A 83 -36.00 6.61 -14.45
N ILE A 84 -34.70 6.28 -14.35
CA ILE A 84 -34.08 5.86 -13.08
C ILE A 84 -34.22 6.95 -12.00
N ALA A 85 -33.89 8.20 -12.34
CA ALA A 85 -33.95 9.32 -11.40
C ALA A 85 -35.38 9.58 -10.91
N GLY A 86 -36.35 9.55 -11.82
CA GLY A 86 -37.75 9.72 -11.46
C GLY A 86 -38.30 8.59 -10.60
N LEU A 87 -37.84 7.34 -10.82
CA LEU A 87 -38.21 6.21 -9.98
C LEU A 87 -37.67 6.39 -8.55
N ILE A 88 -36.42 6.81 -8.41
CA ILE A 88 -35.77 7.09 -7.11
C ILE A 88 -36.48 8.22 -6.36
N GLU A 89 -36.76 9.35 -7.03
CA GLU A 89 -37.43 10.51 -6.44
C GLU A 89 -38.83 10.16 -5.90
N ASN A 90 -39.51 9.21 -6.54
CA ASN A 90 -40.89 8.82 -6.21
C ASN A 90 -40.99 7.48 -5.45
N ALA A 91 -39.89 6.96 -4.91
CA ALA A 91 -39.87 5.70 -4.16
C ALA A 91 -40.84 5.67 -2.96
N SER A 92 -41.13 6.84 -2.37
CA SER A 92 -42.10 6.96 -1.27
C SER A 92 -43.55 6.70 -1.67
N ILE A 93 -43.88 6.84 -2.95
CA ILE A 93 -45.20 6.54 -3.53
C ILE A 93 -45.23 5.10 -4.05
N LEU A 94 -44.15 4.66 -4.70
CA LEU A 94 -44.04 3.37 -5.39
C LEU A 94 -43.62 2.22 -4.44
N THR A 95 -44.28 2.11 -3.29
CA THR A 95 -43.86 1.21 -2.18
C THR A 95 -44.07 -0.29 -2.44
N GLU A 96 -44.91 -0.63 -3.42
CA GLU A 96 -45.25 -2.01 -3.76
C GLU A 96 -44.31 -2.65 -4.79
N ILE A 97 -43.34 -1.92 -5.34
CA ILE A 97 -42.36 -2.47 -6.28
C ILE A 97 -41.58 -3.62 -5.61
N ARG A 98 -41.54 -4.76 -6.31
CA ARG A 98 -40.81 -6.00 -5.96
C ARG A 98 -39.83 -6.43 -7.05
N SER A 99 -39.91 -5.87 -8.25
CA SER A 99 -38.98 -6.16 -9.34
C SER A 99 -38.71 -4.92 -10.18
N ILE A 100 -37.44 -4.68 -10.47
CA ILE A 100 -36.97 -3.62 -11.37
C ILE A 100 -36.08 -4.28 -12.42
N ALA A 101 -36.55 -4.33 -13.67
CA ALA A 101 -35.78 -4.84 -14.80
C ALA A 101 -35.18 -3.66 -15.59
N LEU A 102 -33.87 -3.57 -15.68
CA LEU A 102 -33.20 -2.62 -16.57
C LEU A 102 -33.06 -3.27 -17.95
N ALA A 103 -33.67 -2.65 -18.97
CA ALA A 103 -33.65 -3.18 -20.32
C ALA A 103 -32.24 -3.16 -20.93
N ASP A 104 -32.03 -4.04 -21.91
CA ASP A 104 -30.76 -4.12 -22.63
C ASP A 104 -30.44 -2.79 -23.32
N GLY A 105 -29.18 -2.36 -23.20
CA GLY A 105 -28.67 -1.17 -23.89
C GLY A 105 -28.94 0.17 -23.19
N ILE A 106 -29.66 0.20 -22.06
CA ILE A 106 -29.79 1.43 -21.29
C ILE A 106 -28.46 1.72 -20.55
N GLU A 107 -28.08 2.99 -20.49
CA GLU A 107 -26.90 3.43 -19.73
C GLU A 107 -27.25 3.64 -18.25
N PHE A 108 -26.46 3.08 -17.34
CA PHE A 108 -26.57 3.30 -15.90
C PHE A 108 -25.23 3.08 -15.23
N SER A 109 -25.04 3.64 -14.05
CA SER A 109 -23.84 3.48 -13.22
C SER A 109 -24.06 2.50 -12.06
N PHE A 110 -22.98 2.13 -11.39
CA PHE A 110 -23.06 1.35 -10.14
C PHE A 110 -23.86 2.12 -9.07
N GLU A 111 -23.64 3.43 -8.96
CA GLU A 111 -24.36 4.30 -8.02
C GLU A 111 -25.87 4.28 -8.28
N ASN A 112 -26.31 4.23 -9.54
CA ASN A 112 -27.74 4.09 -9.86
C ASN A 112 -28.32 2.80 -9.28
N VAL A 113 -27.61 1.67 -9.39
CA VAL A 113 -28.06 0.39 -8.86
C VAL A 113 -28.05 0.38 -7.33
N GLU A 114 -27.04 0.99 -6.71
CA GLU A 114 -26.95 1.11 -5.25
C GLU A 114 -28.09 1.96 -4.68
N GLU A 115 -28.40 3.09 -5.32
CA GLU A 115 -29.49 3.97 -4.94
C GLU A 115 -30.86 3.32 -5.15
N LEU A 116 -31.07 2.63 -6.28
CA LEU A 116 -32.29 1.84 -6.49
C LEU A 116 -32.45 0.75 -5.43
N ASN A 117 -31.37 0.03 -5.05
CA ASN A 117 -31.44 -0.97 -3.98
C ASN A 117 -31.76 -0.33 -2.62
N SER A 118 -31.24 0.88 -2.35
CA SER A 118 -31.51 1.62 -1.13
C SER A 118 -32.96 2.11 -1.05
N CYS A 119 -33.51 2.62 -2.16
CA CYS A 119 -34.87 3.13 -2.25
C CYS A 119 -35.92 2.02 -2.33
N PHE A 120 -35.57 0.87 -2.92
CA PHE A 120 -36.44 -0.28 -3.10
C PHE A 120 -35.83 -1.55 -2.48
N PRO A 121 -35.67 -1.61 -1.14
CA PRO A 121 -34.95 -2.71 -0.47
C PRO A 121 -35.65 -4.07 -0.54
N LEU A 122 -36.94 -4.09 -0.95
CA LEU A 122 -37.72 -5.30 -1.17
C LEU A 122 -37.77 -5.71 -2.64
N ALA A 123 -37.21 -4.90 -3.54
CA ALA A 123 -37.22 -5.17 -4.96
C ALA A 123 -35.97 -5.95 -5.40
N THR A 124 -36.16 -6.89 -6.32
CA THR A 124 -35.04 -7.50 -7.04
C THR A 124 -34.71 -6.66 -8.27
N ILE A 125 -33.48 -6.16 -8.34
CA ILE A 125 -33.00 -5.43 -9.53
C ILE A 125 -32.31 -6.42 -10.46
N SER A 126 -32.77 -6.48 -11.71
CA SER A 126 -32.24 -7.40 -12.72
C SER A 126 -31.82 -6.63 -13.98
N TYR A 127 -30.69 -7.02 -14.55
CA TYR A 127 -30.14 -6.45 -15.78
C TYR A 127 -29.19 -7.45 -16.42
N ASN A 128 -29.02 -7.36 -17.74
CA ASN A 128 -28.08 -8.21 -18.45
C ASN A 128 -26.77 -7.45 -18.68
N VAL A 129 -25.66 -8.15 -18.43
CA VAL A 129 -24.35 -7.70 -18.87
C VAL A 129 -23.92 -8.60 -20.01
N VAL A 130 -23.62 -8.01 -21.16
CA VAL A 130 -23.13 -8.74 -22.34
C VAL A 130 -21.78 -8.16 -22.71
N ILE A 131 -20.76 -9.01 -22.77
CA ILE A 131 -19.42 -8.61 -23.22
C ILE A 131 -19.04 -9.52 -24.39
N ASN A 132 -18.79 -8.93 -25.56
CA ASN A 132 -18.40 -9.67 -26.76
C ASN A 132 -19.37 -10.83 -27.09
N GLY A 133 -20.67 -10.54 -26.99
CA GLY A 133 -21.76 -11.50 -27.25
C GLY A 133 -21.97 -12.58 -26.18
N LYS A 134 -21.22 -12.57 -25.08
CA LYS A 134 -21.41 -13.50 -23.95
C LYS A 134 -22.21 -12.82 -22.85
N GLN A 135 -23.32 -13.43 -22.43
CA GLN A 135 -24.04 -13.02 -21.23
C GLN A 135 -23.22 -13.37 -19.98
N ILE A 136 -23.05 -12.39 -19.10
CA ILE A 136 -22.27 -12.52 -17.88
C ILE A 136 -23.22 -12.49 -16.67
N PRO A 137 -23.18 -13.51 -15.79
CA PRO A 137 -23.96 -13.50 -14.55
C PRO A 137 -23.56 -12.33 -13.64
N LEU A 138 -24.54 -11.70 -12.98
CA LEU A 138 -24.30 -10.58 -12.08
C LEU A 138 -23.55 -10.96 -10.80
N ASP A 139 -23.61 -12.25 -10.43
CA ASP A 139 -22.91 -12.83 -9.29
C ASP A 139 -21.51 -13.38 -9.67
N ALA A 140 -21.07 -13.19 -10.92
CA ALA A 140 -19.77 -13.66 -11.38
C ALA A 140 -18.63 -12.94 -10.63
N THR A 141 -17.83 -13.71 -9.89
CA THR A 141 -16.64 -13.20 -9.19
C THR A 141 -15.39 -13.24 -10.07
N SER A 142 -15.41 -14.02 -11.15
CA SER A 142 -14.33 -14.14 -12.12
C SER A 142 -14.84 -14.20 -13.55
N LEU A 143 -14.10 -13.61 -14.49
CA LEU A 143 -14.47 -13.59 -15.91
C LEU A 143 -13.26 -13.92 -16.82
N ASP A 144 -13.50 -14.72 -17.86
CA ASP A 144 -12.50 -15.01 -18.89
C ASP A 144 -12.77 -14.19 -20.16
N LEU A 145 -11.89 -13.23 -20.42
CA LEU A 145 -11.85 -12.35 -21.59
C LEU A 145 -10.58 -12.59 -22.44
N SER A 146 -9.97 -13.77 -22.32
CA SER A 146 -8.76 -14.13 -23.08
C SER A 146 -8.92 -14.12 -24.60
N SER A 147 -10.16 -14.19 -25.10
CA SER A 147 -10.52 -14.12 -26.51
C SER A 147 -11.16 -12.78 -26.92
N LEU A 148 -10.98 -11.72 -26.12
CA LEU A 148 -11.55 -10.41 -26.39
C LEU A 148 -10.81 -9.73 -27.56
N PRO A 149 -11.50 -9.32 -28.64
CA PRO A 149 -10.85 -8.65 -29.75
C PRO A 149 -10.49 -7.19 -29.39
N PRO A 150 -9.39 -6.65 -29.97
CA PRO A 150 -8.95 -5.26 -29.81
C PRO A 150 -10.06 -4.19 -29.90
N ASP A 151 -10.97 -4.33 -30.85
CA ASP A 151 -12.04 -3.35 -31.11
C ASP A 151 -13.15 -3.35 -30.05
N SER A 152 -13.24 -4.41 -29.24
CA SER A 152 -14.26 -4.55 -28.18
C SER A 152 -13.79 -4.07 -26.80
N ILE A 153 -12.57 -3.51 -26.69
CA ILE A 153 -12.02 -3.07 -25.40
C ILE A 153 -12.85 -1.94 -24.78
N GLY A 154 -13.28 -0.96 -25.58
CA GLY A 154 -14.09 0.16 -25.08
C GLY A 154 -15.48 -0.28 -24.60
N GLU A 155 -16.10 -1.25 -25.28
CA GLU A 155 -17.36 -1.88 -24.83
C GLU A 155 -17.13 -2.64 -23.52
N ALA A 156 -16.14 -3.53 -23.48
CA ALA A 156 -15.82 -4.31 -22.29
C ALA A 156 -15.56 -3.41 -21.08
N ALA A 157 -14.75 -2.36 -21.22
CA ALA A 157 -14.47 -1.39 -20.16
C ALA A 157 -15.75 -0.71 -19.61
N ARG A 158 -16.74 -0.44 -20.46
CA ARG A 158 -18.03 0.14 -20.04
C ARG A 158 -18.87 -0.88 -19.29
N GLU A 159 -18.98 -2.09 -19.82
CA GLU A 159 -19.83 -3.15 -19.28
C GLU A 159 -19.27 -3.76 -17.98
N LEU A 160 -17.95 -3.80 -17.81
CA LEU A 160 -17.30 -4.26 -16.58
C LEU A 160 -17.70 -3.44 -15.34
N LYS A 161 -18.13 -2.18 -15.51
CA LYS A 161 -18.63 -1.32 -14.41
C LYS A 161 -19.97 -1.79 -13.85
N LYS A 162 -20.71 -2.59 -14.63
CA LYS A 162 -22.02 -3.15 -14.24
C LYS A 162 -21.89 -4.45 -13.45
N LEU A 163 -20.68 -4.96 -13.18
CA LEU A 163 -20.47 -6.23 -12.48
C LEU A 163 -19.92 -6.00 -11.05
N PRO A 164 -20.78 -5.82 -10.04
CA PRO A 164 -20.38 -5.26 -8.75
C PRO A 164 -19.54 -6.19 -7.88
N VAL A 165 -19.72 -7.50 -8.00
CA VAL A 165 -19.00 -8.51 -7.19
C VAL A 165 -17.83 -9.15 -7.93
N LEU A 166 -17.54 -8.67 -9.15
CA LEU A 166 -16.39 -9.15 -9.92
C LEU A 166 -15.10 -8.82 -9.16
N GLN A 167 -14.15 -9.74 -9.18
CA GLN A 167 -12.85 -9.59 -8.49
C GLN A 167 -11.67 -9.85 -9.43
N GLN A 168 -11.84 -10.74 -10.41
CA GLN A 168 -10.74 -11.18 -11.28
C GLN A 168 -11.16 -11.30 -12.74
N ILE A 169 -10.27 -10.90 -13.64
CA ILE A 169 -10.41 -11.04 -15.08
C ILE A 169 -9.17 -11.75 -15.63
N ASN A 170 -9.37 -12.83 -16.38
CA ASN A 170 -8.32 -13.43 -17.20
C ASN A 170 -8.32 -12.81 -18.60
N LEU A 171 -7.19 -12.22 -19.01
CA LEU A 171 -6.99 -11.70 -20.37
C LEU A 171 -5.98 -12.53 -21.16
N THR A 172 -5.38 -13.55 -20.55
CA THR A 172 -4.29 -14.32 -21.16
C THR A 172 -4.83 -15.31 -22.19
N PRO A 173 -4.49 -15.20 -23.49
CA PRO A 173 -4.92 -16.14 -24.53
C PRO A 173 -4.51 -17.59 -24.24
N THR A 174 -5.39 -18.53 -24.55
CA THR A 174 -5.17 -19.97 -24.30
C THR A 174 -4.13 -20.61 -25.24
N VAL A 175 -3.83 -19.97 -26.38
CA VAL A 175 -2.79 -20.44 -27.30
C VAL A 175 -1.45 -19.83 -26.88
N SER A 176 -0.60 -20.73 -26.40
CA SER A 176 0.75 -20.48 -25.90
C SER A 176 1.57 -19.57 -26.81
N VAL A 177 2.20 -18.57 -26.16
CA VAL A 177 3.37 -17.83 -26.63
C VAL A 177 4.29 -18.78 -27.40
N THR A 178 4.25 -18.74 -28.74
CA THR A 178 5.16 -19.54 -29.56
C THR A 178 6.56 -19.05 -29.30
N THR A 179 7.36 -19.93 -28.71
CA THR A 179 8.80 -19.87 -28.56
C THR A 179 9.48 -19.58 -29.90
N GLU A 180 9.69 -18.30 -30.23
CA GLU A 180 10.80 -17.83 -31.07
C GLU A 180 11.59 -16.72 -30.37
N ALA A 181 11.69 -16.79 -29.03
CA ALA A 181 12.57 -15.93 -28.23
C ALA A 181 14.08 -16.04 -28.62
N SER A 182 14.44 -17.01 -29.47
CA SER A 182 15.79 -17.28 -29.94
C SER A 182 16.21 -16.54 -31.22
N LYS A 183 15.38 -15.64 -31.81
CA LYS A 183 15.73 -14.90 -33.05
C LYS A 183 15.56 -13.37 -32.97
N ILE A 184 15.22 -12.81 -31.82
CA ILE A 184 15.09 -11.35 -31.67
C ILE A 184 16.49 -10.74 -31.51
N GLU A 185 16.90 -9.89 -32.45
CA GLU A 185 18.14 -9.09 -32.41
C GLU A 185 18.33 -8.45 -31.02
N GLU A 186 19.54 -8.50 -30.47
CA GLU A 186 19.88 -7.94 -29.14
C GLU A 186 19.48 -6.46 -28.98
N SER A 187 19.34 -5.72 -30.08
CA SER A 187 18.94 -4.32 -30.12
C SER A 187 17.41 -4.08 -30.18
N LYS A 188 16.57 -5.12 -30.13
CA LYS A 188 15.09 -5.03 -30.24
C LYS A 188 14.32 -5.74 -29.10
N LYS A 189 14.96 -6.06 -27.97
CA LYS A 189 14.27 -6.65 -26.81
C LYS A 189 13.51 -5.60 -25.97
N GLY A 190 12.63 -4.83 -26.62
CA GLY A 190 11.52 -4.17 -25.95
C GLY A 190 10.36 -5.16 -25.84
N SER A 191 9.80 -5.31 -24.65
CA SER A 191 8.77 -6.28 -24.25
C SER A 191 7.75 -6.63 -25.34
N VAL A 192 7.55 -7.93 -25.60
CA VAL A 192 6.44 -8.39 -26.44
C VAL A 192 5.23 -8.53 -25.53
N PHE A 193 4.38 -7.51 -25.51
CA PHE A 193 2.97 -7.75 -25.20
C PHE A 193 2.49 -8.81 -26.19
N ASN A 194 1.79 -9.84 -25.71
CA ASN A 194 1.22 -10.85 -26.60
C ASN A 194 0.44 -10.12 -27.71
N ASP A 195 0.54 -10.56 -28.98
CA ASP A 195 0.00 -9.87 -30.16
C ASP A 195 -1.53 -9.62 -30.11
N ASN A 196 -2.20 -10.10 -29.07
CA ASN A 196 -3.63 -9.96 -28.84
C ASN A 196 -4.04 -8.55 -28.35
N LEU A 197 -3.38 -7.99 -27.33
CA LEU A 197 -3.73 -6.69 -26.74
C LEU A 197 -2.50 -5.82 -26.46
N SER A 198 -2.59 -4.53 -26.81
CA SER A 198 -1.57 -3.52 -26.50
C SER A 198 -1.59 -3.08 -25.03
N VAL A 199 -0.53 -2.39 -24.59
CA VAL A 199 -0.47 -1.81 -23.22
C VAL A 199 -1.64 -0.88 -22.98
N ASP A 200 -1.92 0.03 -23.91
CA ASP A 200 -3.00 1.01 -23.81
C ASP A 200 -4.38 0.35 -23.71
N GLN A 201 -4.57 -0.79 -24.37
CA GLN A 201 -5.81 -1.56 -24.29
C GLN A 201 -5.98 -2.23 -22.93
N VAL A 202 -4.91 -2.80 -22.38
CA VAL A 202 -4.93 -3.37 -21.02
C VAL A 202 -5.15 -2.26 -19.99
N LEU A 203 -4.47 -1.12 -20.15
CA LEU A 203 -4.67 0.07 -19.32
C LEU A 203 -6.12 0.54 -19.33
N THR A 204 -6.74 0.61 -20.51
CA THR A 204 -8.16 1.00 -20.63
C THR A 204 -9.08 0.11 -19.78
N LEU A 205 -8.80 -1.19 -19.72
CA LEU A 205 -9.55 -2.12 -18.87
C LEU A 205 -9.23 -1.92 -17.38
N VAL A 206 -7.95 -1.79 -17.02
CA VAL A 206 -7.51 -1.57 -15.64
C VAL A 206 -8.08 -0.26 -15.07
N ASP A 207 -8.03 0.82 -15.83
CA ASP A 207 -8.57 2.14 -15.45
C ASP A 207 -10.09 2.13 -15.28
N SER A 208 -10.79 1.23 -15.99
CA SER A 208 -12.25 1.11 -15.86
C SER A 208 -12.69 0.53 -14.51
N ARG A 209 -11.84 -0.33 -13.92
CA ARG A 209 -12.08 -1.09 -12.69
C ARG A 209 -10.75 -1.37 -11.96
N PRO A 210 -10.13 -0.35 -11.35
CA PRO A 210 -8.82 -0.47 -10.71
C PRO A 210 -8.81 -1.39 -9.48
N ASP A 211 -9.99 -1.72 -8.96
CA ASP A 211 -10.24 -2.67 -7.87
C ASP A 211 -10.08 -4.14 -8.30
N LEU A 212 -10.14 -4.44 -9.60
CA LEU A 212 -10.04 -5.79 -10.13
C LEU A 212 -8.60 -6.25 -10.32
N THR A 213 -8.40 -7.56 -10.22
CA THR A 213 -7.18 -8.22 -10.67
C THR A 213 -7.31 -8.62 -12.14
N PHE A 214 -6.51 -8.02 -13.00
CA PHE A 214 -6.37 -8.43 -14.40
C PHE A 214 -5.17 -9.38 -14.51
N ASP A 215 -5.39 -10.64 -14.92
CA ASP A 215 -4.32 -11.60 -15.24
C ASP A 215 -4.06 -11.59 -16.74
N TYR A 216 -3.13 -10.72 -17.17
CA TYR A 216 -2.61 -10.67 -18.52
C TYR A 216 -1.13 -11.03 -18.54
N LYS A 217 -0.79 -12.19 -19.09
CA LYS A 217 0.59 -12.69 -19.17
C LYS A 217 1.26 -12.28 -20.47
N PHE A 218 2.48 -11.77 -20.37
CA PHE A 218 3.31 -11.33 -21.49
C PHE A 218 4.80 -11.52 -21.18
N LEU A 219 5.65 -11.35 -22.19
CA LEU A 219 7.10 -11.53 -22.06
C LEU A 219 7.79 -10.16 -21.87
N LEU A 220 8.30 -9.92 -20.67
CA LEU A 220 9.03 -8.69 -20.32
C LEU A 220 10.50 -9.02 -20.05
N TYR A 221 11.39 -8.54 -20.93
CA TYR A 221 12.84 -8.76 -20.86
C TYR A 221 13.22 -10.24 -20.64
N GLY A 222 12.57 -11.15 -21.37
CA GLY A 222 12.86 -12.59 -21.32
C GLY A 222 12.19 -13.34 -20.16
N LYS A 223 11.39 -12.67 -19.32
CA LYS A 223 10.60 -13.28 -18.25
C LYS A 223 9.11 -13.20 -18.59
N THR A 224 8.39 -14.31 -18.44
CA THR A 224 6.92 -14.25 -18.45
C THR A 224 6.44 -13.63 -17.14
N VAL A 225 5.70 -12.55 -17.24
CA VAL A 225 5.15 -11.78 -16.12
C VAL A 225 3.65 -11.59 -16.34
N SER A 226 2.92 -11.26 -15.28
CA SER A 226 1.50 -10.91 -15.33
C SER A 226 1.25 -9.50 -14.81
N THR A 227 0.23 -8.82 -15.31
CA THR A 227 -0.31 -7.60 -14.69
C THR A 227 -0.78 -7.82 -13.23
N ALA A 228 -1.07 -9.06 -12.85
CA ALA A 228 -1.41 -9.43 -11.48
C ALA A 228 -0.19 -9.62 -10.56
N ASP A 229 1.04 -9.60 -11.08
CA ASP A 229 2.25 -9.81 -10.27
C ASP A 229 2.48 -8.66 -9.28
N GLU A 230 2.71 -9.00 -8.01
CA GLU A 230 3.03 -8.02 -6.96
C GLU A 230 4.52 -7.67 -6.90
N ARG A 231 5.37 -8.46 -7.57
CA ARG A 231 6.83 -8.35 -7.47
C ARG A 231 7.53 -8.66 -8.79
N LEU A 232 8.30 -7.69 -9.27
CA LEU A 232 9.19 -7.83 -10.41
C LEU A 232 10.64 -7.67 -9.99
N GLU A 233 11.50 -8.54 -10.52
CA GLU A 233 12.93 -8.52 -10.30
C GLU A 233 13.66 -8.90 -11.56
N TYR A 234 14.65 -8.08 -11.90
CA TYR A 234 15.61 -8.31 -12.95
C TYR A 234 17.01 -8.17 -12.37
N THR A 235 17.89 -9.11 -12.69
CA THR A 235 19.28 -9.11 -12.25
C THR A 235 20.16 -9.53 -13.41
N ASP A 236 21.17 -8.73 -13.73
CA ASP A 236 22.09 -8.94 -14.86
C ASP A 236 21.35 -9.01 -16.22
N VAL A 237 20.24 -8.26 -16.35
CA VAL A 237 19.46 -8.13 -17.59
C VAL A 237 19.62 -6.74 -18.16
N LYS A 238 20.13 -6.62 -19.38
CA LYS A 238 20.36 -5.35 -20.08
C LYS A 238 19.03 -4.67 -20.44
N ILE A 239 18.61 -3.69 -19.63
CA ILE A 239 17.38 -2.91 -19.83
C ILE A 239 17.70 -1.51 -20.33
N TYR A 240 18.73 -0.87 -19.77
CA TYR A 240 19.13 0.52 -20.06
C TYR A 240 18.06 1.57 -19.72
N ASP A 241 18.47 2.83 -19.70
CA ASP A 241 17.59 3.98 -19.40
C ASP A 241 16.41 4.08 -20.38
N ASP A 242 16.65 3.86 -21.67
CA ASP A 242 15.62 3.88 -22.71
C ASP A 242 14.59 2.76 -22.53
N GLY A 243 15.02 1.57 -22.11
CA GLY A 243 14.13 0.47 -21.78
C GLY A 243 13.24 0.77 -20.57
N VAL A 244 13.77 1.45 -19.56
CA VAL A 244 12.93 1.89 -18.44
C VAL A 244 11.89 2.91 -18.89
N GLU A 245 12.28 3.94 -19.63
CA GLU A 245 11.37 5.01 -20.06
C GLU A 245 10.34 4.54 -21.10
N SER A 246 10.72 3.66 -22.03
CA SER A 246 9.86 3.24 -23.15
C SER A 246 9.07 1.96 -22.89
N VAL A 247 9.47 1.14 -21.89
CA VAL A 247 8.84 -0.17 -21.63
C VAL A 247 8.37 -0.31 -20.19
N ILE A 248 9.26 -0.13 -19.19
CA ILE A 248 8.91 -0.35 -17.77
C ILE A 248 7.96 0.73 -17.25
N ARG A 249 8.24 2.00 -17.51
CA ARG A 249 7.41 3.12 -17.04
C ARG A 249 5.98 3.05 -17.62
N PRO A 250 5.76 2.80 -18.92
CA PRO A 250 4.39 2.70 -19.48
C PRO A 250 3.59 1.50 -19.01
N ILE A 251 4.24 0.40 -18.61
CA ILE A 251 3.52 -0.82 -18.17
C ILE A 251 3.12 -0.80 -16.70
N MET A 252 3.87 -0.10 -15.85
CA MET A 252 3.61 -0.08 -14.41
C MET A 252 2.16 0.30 -14.03
N PRO A 253 1.47 1.24 -14.70
CA PRO A 253 0.06 1.52 -14.39
C PRO A 253 -0.88 0.35 -14.68
N ALA A 254 -0.56 -0.52 -15.65
CA ALA A 254 -1.35 -1.73 -15.94
C ALA A 254 -1.13 -2.82 -14.88
N MET A 255 -0.03 -2.73 -14.12
CA MET A 255 0.30 -3.64 -13.02
C MET A 255 -0.17 -3.06 -11.67
N ASN A 256 -1.47 -2.80 -11.53
CA ASN A 256 -2.07 -2.13 -10.37
C ASN A 256 -1.79 -2.80 -9.00
N ARG A 257 -1.36 -4.06 -9.00
CA ARG A 257 -0.96 -4.82 -7.80
C ARG A 257 0.53 -4.79 -7.49
N LEU A 258 1.37 -4.30 -8.41
CA LEU A 258 2.82 -4.27 -8.23
C LEU A 258 3.17 -3.48 -6.96
N LYS A 259 3.91 -4.10 -6.05
CA LYS A 259 4.42 -3.48 -4.81
C LYS A 259 5.93 -3.34 -4.80
N TYR A 260 6.63 -4.09 -5.63
CA TYR A 260 8.09 -4.09 -5.64
C TYR A 260 8.65 -4.31 -7.04
N LEU A 261 9.60 -3.45 -7.43
CA LEU A 261 10.35 -3.54 -8.68
C LEU A 261 11.84 -3.40 -8.37
N LYS A 262 12.63 -4.44 -8.65
CA LYS A 262 14.10 -4.37 -8.57
C LYS A 262 14.74 -4.51 -9.94
N LEU A 263 15.56 -3.53 -10.31
CA LEU A 263 16.47 -3.58 -11.46
C LEU A 263 17.92 -3.56 -10.96
N ASP A 264 18.49 -4.76 -10.77
CA ASP A 264 19.85 -4.94 -10.27
C ASP A 264 20.82 -5.24 -11.43
N LYS A 265 21.89 -4.45 -11.59
CA LYS A 265 22.84 -4.58 -12.70
C LYS A 265 22.15 -4.61 -14.07
N CYS A 266 21.18 -3.71 -14.26
CA CYS A 266 20.37 -3.63 -15.48
C CYS A 266 20.82 -2.55 -16.48
N GLU A 267 21.99 -1.96 -16.27
CA GLU A 267 22.53 -0.84 -17.07
C GLU A 267 21.67 0.44 -17.01
N VAL A 268 20.93 0.65 -15.92
CA VAL A 268 20.08 1.82 -15.69
C VAL A 268 20.75 2.79 -14.70
N THR A 269 20.69 4.07 -14.99
CA THR A 269 21.25 5.13 -14.16
C THR A 269 20.35 5.49 -12.98
N SER A 270 20.96 5.94 -11.88
CA SER A 270 20.22 6.35 -10.67
C SER A 270 19.19 7.48 -10.93
N PRO A 271 19.45 8.51 -11.76
CA PRO A 271 18.45 9.53 -12.06
C PRO A 271 17.17 8.99 -12.72
N VAL A 272 17.29 8.04 -13.66
CA VAL A 272 16.11 7.41 -14.29
C VAL A 272 15.32 6.57 -13.29
N MET A 273 16.02 5.80 -12.46
CA MET A 273 15.38 5.01 -11.42
C MET A 273 14.75 5.85 -10.31
N ALA A 274 15.35 6.98 -9.95
CA ALA A 274 14.79 7.95 -8.99
C ALA A 274 13.50 8.56 -9.53
N LYS A 275 13.50 9.02 -10.78
CA LYS A 275 12.27 9.49 -11.44
C LYS A 275 11.20 8.39 -11.52
N LEU A 276 11.59 7.14 -11.73
CA LEU A 276 10.63 6.02 -11.70
C LEU A 276 10.03 5.82 -10.29
N ARG A 277 10.85 5.89 -9.24
CA ARG A 277 10.39 5.83 -7.85
C ARG A 277 9.42 6.95 -7.52
N ASP A 278 9.71 8.17 -7.96
CA ASP A 278 8.90 9.37 -7.71
C ASP A 278 7.54 9.31 -8.42
N ASP A 279 7.51 8.81 -9.66
CA ASP A 279 6.28 8.63 -10.44
C ASP A 279 5.38 7.51 -9.87
N PHE A 280 5.95 6.54 -9.15
CA PHE A 280 5.24 5.37 -8.61
C PHE A 280 5.48 5.17 -7.09
N PRO A 281 5.02 6.10 -6.23
CA PRO A 281 5.32 6.07 -4.79
C PRO A 281 4.75 4.85 -4.04
N ASN A 282 3.76 4.17 -4.62
CA ASN A 282 3.17 2.94 -4.06
C ASN A 282 3.96 1.68 -4.41
N VAL A 283 5.01 1.79 -5.23
CA VAL A 283 5.89 0.69 -5.62
C VAL A 283 7.27 0.92 -5.03
N LYS A 284 7.80 -0.06 -4.30
CA LYS A 284 9.19 -0.04 -3.85
C LYS A 284 10.10 -0.28 -5.07
N VAL A 285 10.62 0.81 -5.64
CA VAL A 285 11.58 0.79 -6.76
C VAL A 285 13.01 0.72 -6.24
N VAL A 286 13.73 -0.33 -6.62
CA VAL A 286 15.05 -0.70 -6.09
C VAL A 286 16.05 -0.89 -7.22
N TRP A 287 17.24 -0.34 -7.05
CA TRP A 287 18.37 -0.56 -7.96
C TRP A 287 19.68 -0.60 -7.19
N ARG A 288 20.75 -0.98 -7.87
CA ARG A 288 22.10 -0.96 -7.29
C ARG A 288 22.77 0.38 -7.50
N VAL A 289 23.27 0.96 -6.42
CA VAL A 289 24.16 2.13 -6.46
C VAL A 289 25.60 1.70 -6.18
N TYR A 290 26.55 2.43 -6.76
CA TYR A 290 27.98 2.24 -6.56
C TYR A 290 28.55 3.48 -5.89
N PHE A 291 29.16 3.31 -4.73
CA PHE A 291 29.55 4.43 -3.86
C PHE A 291 31.02 4.36 -3.44
N SER A 292 31.88 3.73 -4.25
CA SER A 292 33.33 3.89 -4.17
C SER A 292 33.98 3.81 -5.54
N SER A 293 35.23 4.28 -5.63
CA SER A 293 36.09 3.96 -6.76
C SER A 293 36.61 2.52 -6.67
N TYR A 294 37.22 2.04 -7.76
CA TYR A 294 38.07 0.86 -7.73
C TYR A 294 39.33 1.19 -6.93
N GLY A 295 39.32 0.84 -5.65
CA GLY A 295 40.38 1.15 -4.71
C GLY A 295 40.82 -0.09 -3.95
N GLN A 296 42.09 -0.10 -3.56
CA GLN A 296 42.60 -1.10 -2.64
C GLN A 296 42.08 -0.76 -1.24
N THR A 297 41.29 -1.65 -0.64
CA THR A 297 40.81 -1.50 0.74
C THR A 297 41.97 -1.60 1.72
N ALA A 298 41.73 -1.27 2.99
CA ALA A 298 42.73 -1.33 4.05
C ALA A 298 43.37 -2.73 4.24
N ASP A 299 42.72 -3.81 3.77
CA ASP A 299 43.23 -5.17 3.84
C ASP A 299 44.01 -5.62 2.59
N GLY A 300 44.14 -4.75 1.58
CA GLY A 300 44.85 -5.04 0.33
C GLY A 300 43.97 -5.60 -0.79
N SER A 301 42.70 -5.91 -0.54
CA SER A 301 41.72 -6.32 -1.57
C SER A 301 41.29 -5.15 -2.45
N TYR A 302 40.88 -5.39 -3.68
CA TYR A 302 40.22 -4.37 -4.52
C TYR A 302 38.71 -4.54 -4.40
N ALA A 303 38.00 -3.48 -4.01
CA ALA A 303 36.55 -3.51 -3.92
C ALA A 303 35.92 -2.25 -4.53
N VAL A 304 34.81 -2.46 -5.25
CA VAL A 304 33.85 -1.39 -5.54
C VAL A 304 32.69 -1.60 -4.58
N TYR A 305 32.54 -0.74 -3.59
CA TYR A 305 31.42 -0.78 -2.67
C TYR A 305 30.14 -0.38 -3.39
N ASN A 306 29.12 -1.20 -3.19
CA ASN A 306 27.84 -1.07 -3.84
C ASN A 306 26.76 -1.71 -2.97
N CYS A 307 25.51 -1.28 -3.13
CA CYS A 307 24.38 -1.83 -2.41
C CYS A 307 23.09 -1.62 -3.21
N LEU A 308 22.04 -2.34 -2.85
CA LEU A 308 20.69 -2.02 -3.30
C LEU A 308 20.13 -0.84 -2.50
N THR A 309 19.35 0.02 -3.14
CA THR A 309 18.76 1.22 -2.52
C THR A 309 17.75 0.94 -1.40
N ASP A 310 17.30 -0.30 -1.23
CA ASP A 310 16.46 -0.77 -0.13
C ASP A 310 17.26 -1.36 1.05
N THR A 311 18.58 -1.18 1.07
CA THR A 311 19.41 -1.60 2.21
C THR A 311 19.16 -0.76 3.46
N GLU A 312 19.12 -1.41 4.62
CA GLU A 312 19.13 -0.73 5.92
C GLU A 312 20.55 -0.41 6.42
N LYS A 313 21.57 -1.02 5.81
CA LYS A 313 22.97 -0.87 6.25
C LYS A 313 23.93 -0.56 5.11
N VAL A 314 24.84 0.37 5.37
CA VAL A 314 25.92 0.73 4.45
C VAL A 314 27.22 0.80 5.24
N TRP A 315 28.23 0.09 4.77
CA TRP A 315 29.57 0.11 5.34
C TRP A 315 30.63 0.13 4.24
N ALA A 316 31.59 1.03 4.34
CA ALA A 316 32.77 1.07 3.48
C ALA A 316 33.93 1.81 4.15
N THR A 317 35.17 1.42 3.83
CA THR A 317 36.39 2.03 4.37
C THR A 317 37.46 2.17 3.28
N GLY A 318 38.26 3.24 3.37
CA GLY A 318 39.48 3.47 2.59
C GLY A 318 39.33 3.88 1.12
N CYS A 319 38.12 3.87 0.55
CA CYS A 319 37.93 4.05 -0.91
C CYS A 319 36.74 4.94 -1.29
N VAL A 320 36.06 5.55 -0.33
CA VAL A 320 34.93 6.45 -0.59
C VAL A 320 35.39 7.91 -0.62
N THR A 321 34.94 8.65 -1.63
CA THR A 321 35.12 10.11 -1.79
C THR A 321 33.76 10.77 -2.05
N ASP A 322 33.68 12.09 -1.94
CA ASP A 322 32.41 12.84 -2.06
C ASP A 322 31.61 12.51 -3.33
N ASN A 323 32.30 12.44 -4.48
CA ASN A 323 31.66 12.13 -5.75
C ASN A 323 30.88 10.80 -5.70
N PHE A 324 31.46 9.78 -5.09
CA PHE A 324 30.82 8.46 -4.98
C PHE A 324 29.83 8.39 -3.83
N ALA A 325 30.12 9.06 -2.71
CA ALA A 325 29.22 9.08 -1.56
C ALA A 325 27.86 9.75 -1.90
N SER A 326 27.84 10.68 -2.87
CA SER A 326 26.61 11.33 -3.33
C SER A 326 25.54 10.37 -3.86
N GLU A 327 25.92 9.19 -4.38
CA GLU A 327 24.97 8.15 -4.82
C GLU A 327 24.17 7.55 -3.66
N LEU A 328 24.67 7.64 -2.42
CA LEU A 328 23.95 7.16 -1.24
C LEU A 328 22.68 7.97 -0.94
N GLN A 329 22.47 9.12 -1.58
CA GLN A 329 21.21 9.89 -1.46
C GLN A 329 19.98 9.06 -1.85
N TYR A 330 20.17 8.05 -2.70
CA TYR A 330 19.10 7.17 -3.16
C TYR A 330 18.78 6.03 -2.17
N CYS A 331 19.61 5.81 -1.15
CA CYS A 331 19.46 4.77 -0.13
C CYS A 331 18.64 5.28 1.07
N THR A 332 17.35 5.53 0.85
CA THR A 332 16.45 6.20 1.80
C THR A 332 16.08 5.35 3.02
N ASP A 333 16.34 4.05 2.96
CA ASP A 333 15.97 3.07 4.00
C ASP A 333 17.12 2.83 4.99
N VAL A 334 18.28 3.48 4.79
CA VAL A 334 19.46 3.29 5.64
C VAL A 334 19.15 3.70 7.08
N ARG A 335 19.46 2.79 7.99
CA ARG A 335 19.39 2.95 9.45
C ARG A 335 20.78 2.95 10.07
N TYR A 336 21.72 2.23 9.47
CA TYR A 336 23.07 2.07 9.99
C TYR A 336 24.11 2.42 8.91
N LEU A 337 24.88 3.46 9.17
CA LEU A 337 25.88 3.96 8.25
C LEU A 337 27.26 3.98 8.91
N ASP A 338 28.23 3.30 8.32
CA ASP A 338 29.62 3.42 8.68
C ASP A 338 30.48 3.71 7.46
N LEU A 339 30.90 4.97 7.35
CA LEU A 339 31.84 5.47 6.36
C LEU A 339 33.10 6.04 7.03
N GLY A 340 33.46 5.52 8.21
CA GLY A 340 34.72 5.85 8.87
C GLY A 340 35.93 5.49 8.00
N HIS A 341 37.07 6.14 8.26
CA HIS A 341 38.33 5.90 7.54
C HIS A 341 38.24 6.13 6.01
N ASN A 342 37.46 7.13 5.59
CA ASN A 342 37.34 7.55 4.20
C ASN A 342 37.72 9.02 4.01
N CYS A 343 37.97 9.43 2.76
CA CYS A 343 38.28 10.82 2.40
C CYS A 343 37.00 11.59 2.01
N ILE A 344 35.98 11.52 2.86
CA ILE A 344 34.70 12.22 2.67
C ILE A 344 34.75 13.56 3.42
N THR A 345 34.38 14.64 2.74
CA THR A 345 34.20 15.98 3.31
C THR A 345 32.72 16.37 3.39
N ASP A 346 31.91 15.88 2.45
CA ASP A 346 30.48 16.20 2.35
C ASP A 346 29.62 14.97 2.67
N ILE A 347 28.72 15.13 3.64
CA ILE A 347 27.71 14.14 4.03
C ILE A 347 26.28 14.57 3.68
N SER A 348 26.12 15.47 2.70
CA SER A 348 24.82 16.00 2.25
C SER A 348 23.80 14.91 1.89
N PHE A 349 24.25 13.75 1.44
CA PHE A 349 23.38 12.60 1.15
C PHE A 349 22.61 12.08 2.37
N THR A 350 23.10 12.30 3.60
CA THR A 350 22.44 11.83 4.83
C THR A 350 21.11 12.53 5.10
N GLN A 351 20.87 13.71 4.51
CA GLN A 351 19.57 14.39 4.65
C GLN A 351 18.40 13.59 4.07
N TYR A 352 18.69 12.63 3.19
CA TYR A 352 17.72 11.72 2.56
C TYR A 352 17.56 10.38 3.31
N MET A 353 18.15 10.25 4.50
CA MET A 353 18.08 9.05 5.35
C MET A 353 17.26 9.32 6.62
N PRO A 354 15.93 9.53 6.53
CA PRO A 354 15.10 9.89 7.69
C PRO A 354 15.07 8.80 8.78
N ASN A 355 15.42 7.57 8.43
CA ASN A 355 15.47 6.43 9.35
C ASN A 355 16.87 6.19 9.95
N LEU A 356 17.84 7.08 9.71
CA LEU A 356 19.21 6.91 10.20
C LEU A 356 19.26 6.91 11.74
N GLU A 357 19.74 5.81 12.30
CA GLU A 357 19.85 5.57 13.75
C GLU A 357 21.30 5.60 14.23
N MET A 358 22.24 5.14 13.40
CA MET A 358 23.67 5.09 13.76
C MET A 358 24.52 5.57 12.60
N ALA A 359 25.42 6.52 12.87
CA ALA A 359 26.35 7.06 11.90
C ALA A 359 27.79 7.07 12.43
N VAL A 360 28.71 6.48 11.66
CA VAL A 360 30.15 6.53 11.91
C VAL A 360 30.82 7.22 10.73
N PHE A 361 31.45 8.36 11.01
CA PHE A 361 32.27 9.14 10.10
C PHE A 361 33.67 9.38 10.67
N SER A 362 34.10 8.57 11.63
CA SER A 362 35.37 8.81 12.34
C SER A 362 36.57 8.63 11.42
N VAL A 363 37.64 9.38 11.68
CA VAL A 363 38.86 9.38 10.85
C VAL A 363 38.50 9.67 9.38
N SER A 364 37.68 10.70 9.17
CA SER A 364 37.30 11.23 7.87
C SER A 364 37.58 12.72 7.81
N TRP A 365 37.22 13.40 6.73
CA TRP A 365 37.45 14.83 6.57
C TRP A 365 36.14 15.64 6.60
N VAL A 366 35.08 15.08 7.20
CA VAL A 366 33.76 15.72 7.27
C VAL A 366 33.87 17.11 7.88
N GLU A 367 33.32 18.11 7.18
CA GLU A 367 33.45 19.53 7.54
C GLU A 367 32.19 20.08 8.21
N SER A 368 31.01 19.54 7.86
CA SER A 368 29.71 20.03 8.35
C SER A 368 28.78 18.89 8.74
N LEU A 369 28.10 19.07 9.87
CA LEU A 369 27.06 18.17 10.36
C LEU A 369 25.64 18.65 10.00
N ALA A 370 25.49 19.75 9.25
CA ALA A 370 24.18 20.34 8.94
C ALA A 370 23.16 19.34 8.35
N PRO A 371 23.53 18.41 7.46
CA PRO A 371 22.60 17.40 6.93
C PRO A 371 21.99 16.49 8.01
N LEU A 372 22.71 16.23 9.11
CA LEU A 372 22.23 15.38 10.20
C LEU A 372 21.06 15.98 10.98
N ALA A 373 20.79 17.30 10.84
CA ALA A 373 19.61 17.91 11.43
C ALA A 373 18.28 17.32 10.89
N LYS A 374 18.31 16.62 9.75
CA LYS A 374 17.17 15.87 9.19
C LYS A 374 17.06 14.42 9.70
N CYS A 375 18.07 13.93 10.42
CA CYS A 375 18.13 12.57 10.95
C CYS A 375 17.56 12.52 12.37
N GLU A 376 16.25 12.77 12.53
CA GLU A 376 15.59 12.86 13.84
C GLU A 376 15.62 11.54 14.64
N ASN A 377 15.90 10.43 13.95
CA ASN A 377 16.04 9.09 14.54
C ASN A 377 17.46 8.76 15.00
N LEU A 378 18.43 9.66 14.83
CA LEU A 378 19.84 9.40 15.15
C LEU A 378 20.05 9.19 16.65
N VAL A 379 20.58 8.02 17.02
CA VAL A 379 20.87 7.60 18.41
C VAL A 379 22.36 7.59 18.70
N TYR A 380 23.18 7.27 17.70
CA TYR A 380 24.63 7.13 17.81
C TYR A 380 25.35 7.92 16.71
N LEU A 381 26.29 8.78 17.11
CA LEU A 381 27.17 9.49 16.18
C LEU A 381 28.62 9.40 16.64
N GLU A 382 29.49 8.97 15.72
CA GLU A 382 30.93 8.93 15.92
C GLU A 382 31.65 9.65 14.77
N CYS A 383 32.19 10.85 15.02
CA CYS A 383 32.90 11.64 14.00
C CYS A 383 34.22 12.21 14.56
N PHE A 384 34.93 11.42 15.37
CA PHE A 384 36.21 11.85 15.92
C PHE A 384 37.28 11.96 14.82
N SER A 385 38.27 12.83 15.02
CA SER A 385 39.33 13.10 14.04
C SER A 385 38.77 13.50 12.66
N SER A 386 37.76 14.38 12.65
CA SER A 386 37.20 15.02 11.45
C SER A 386 37.53 16.53 11.42
N ARG A 387 36.94 17.28 10.49
CA ARG A 387 37.14 18.74 10.33
C ARG A 387 35.91 19.56 10.72
N VAL A 388 34.99 18.94 11.47
CA VAL A 388 33.78 19.58 11.96
C VAL A 388 34.16 20.77 12.86
N THR A 389 33.54 21.91 12.59
CA THR A 389 33.75 23.15 13.36
C THR A 389 32.50 23.59 14.12
N ASP A 390 31.31 23.23 13.61
CA ASP A 390 30.01 23.56 14.20
C ASP A 390 29.21 22.28 14.49
N ILE A 391 28.78 22.14 15.74
CA ILE A 391 27.95 21.03 16.22
C ILE A 391 26.51 21.46 16.55
N SER A 392 26.14 22.72 16.27
CA SER A 392 24.77 23.22 16.43
C SER A 392 23.68 22.37 15.75
N PRO A 393 23.91 21.71 14.60
CA PRO A 393 22.91 20.83 13.99
C PRO A 393 22.48 19.65 14.87
N LEU A 394 23.33 19.21 15.81
CA LEU A 394 23.03 18.09 16.70
C LEU A 394 21.91 18.41 17.70
N ALA A 395 21.63 19.69 17.97
CA ALA A 395 20.53 20.09 18.83
C ALA A 395 19.15 19.58 18.33
N SER A 396 19.00 19.31 17.03
CA SER A 396 17.79 18.75 16.43
C SER A 396 17.69 17.22 16.58
N CYS A 397 18.80 16.53 16.87
CA CYS A 397 18.85 15.07 17.01
C CYS A 397 18.38 14.64 18.40
N LYS A 398 17.09 14.84 18.72
CA LYS A 398 16.54 14.65 20.08
C LYS A 398 16.63 13.21 20.62
N LYS A 399 16.90 12.22 19.76
CA LYS A 399 17.11 10.82 20.16
C LYS A 399 18.59 10.45 20.35
N LEU A 400 19.51 11.39 20.12
CA LEU A 400 20.94 11.15 20.24
C LEU A 400 21.30 10.86 21.69
N GLN A 401 21.95 9.71 21.93
CA GLN A 401 22.32 9.24 23.26
C GLN A 401 23.82 8.95 23.39
N TYR A 402 24.49 8.66 22.27
CA TYR A 402 25.91 8.31 22.24
C TYR A 402 26.60 9.21 21.23
N LEU A 403 27.50 10.07 21.72
CA LEU A 403 28.19 11.05 20.90
C LEU A 403 29.69 11.01 21.16
N ASN A 404 30.47 10.87 20.09
CA ASN A 404 31.92 11.04 20.13
C ASN A 404 32.37 12.02 19.06
N ILE A 405 32.81 13.19 19.53
CA ILE A 405 33.30 14.34 18.76
C ILE A 405 34.72 14.70 19.19
N SER A 406 35.49 13.67 19.57
CA SER A 406 36.86 13.84 20.05
C SER A 406 37.81 14.27 18.94
N ASN A 407 38.91 14.92 19.30
CA ASN A 407 39.93 15.41 18.36
C ASN A 407 39.34 16.30 17.24
N LEU A 408 38.35 17.12 17.60
CA LEU A 408 37.87 18.23 16.78
C LEU A 408 38.48 19.53 17.33
N ALA A 409 39.46 20.07 16.61
CA ALA A 409 40.28 21.18 17.10
C ALA A 409 39.51 22.51 17.21
N GLU A 410 38.50 22.72 16.36
CA GLU A 410 37.79 23.99 16.25
C GLU A 410 36.48 24.03 17.05
N VAL A 411 35.98 22.88 17.51
CA VAL A 411 34.79 22.81 18.36
C VAL A 411 35.15 23.27 19.77
N LYS A 412 34.61 24.41 20.17
CA LYS A 412 34.81 25.01 21.50
C LYS A 412 33.51 25.29 22.24
N ASP A 413 32.39 25.24 21.53
CA ASP A 413 31.06 25.48 22.08
C ASP A 413 30.23 24.20 22.05
N ILE A 414 29.98 23.63 23.22
CA ILE A 414 29.14 22.45 23.43
C ILE A 414 27.75 22.78 23.98
N SER A 415 27.38 24.07 24.09
CA SER A 415 26.04 24.47 24.51
C SER A 415 24.88 23.90 23.66
N PRO A 416 25.04 23.58 22.35
CA PRO A 416 23.97 22.92 21.60
C PRO A 416 23.58 21.53 22.12
N LEU A 417 24.40 20.93 22.99
CA LEU A 417 24.17 19.59 23.54
C LEU A 417 23.40 19.60 24.87
N TYR A 418 23.19 20.77 25.49
CA TYR A 418 22.64 20.89 26.85
C TYR A 418 21.19 20.39 26.99
N ASP A 419 20.43 20.35 25.91
CA ASP A 419 19.05 19.84 25.90
C ASP A 419 18.94 18.38 25.45
N LEU A 420 20.07 17.68 25.25
CA LEU A 420 20.10 16.28 24.79
C LEU A 420 20.27 15.31 25.96
N ASP A 421 19.52 14.21 25.94
CA ASP A 421 19.62 13.14 26.96
C ASP A 421 20.77 12.16 26.62
N LEU A 422 22.00 12.67 26.65
CA LEU A 422 23.19 11.88 26.32
C LEU A 422 23.51 10.90 27.46
N LYS A 423 23.57 9.61 27.12
CA LYS A 423 24.05 8.54 28.02
C LYS A 423 25.57 8.47 28.06
N ARG A 424 26.23 8.76 26.94
CA ARG A 424 27.69 8.76 26.82
C ARG A 424 28.17 9.85 25.88
N PHE A 425 29.10 10.67 26.35
CA PHE A 425 29.63 11.82 25.60
C PHE A 425 31.16 11.89 25.68
N TYR A 426 31.82 11.72 24.54
CA TYR A 426 33.27 11.76 24.43
C TYR A 426 33.69 12.96 23.58
N CYS A 427 34.46 13.86 24.18
CA CYS A 427 35.09 14.99 23.52
C CYS A 427 36.55 15.10 24.00
N THR A 428 37.27 14.00 23.80
CA THR A 428 38.65 13.85 24.24
C THR A 428 39.59 14.46 23.22
N MET A 429 40.80 14.82 23.63
CA MET A 429 41.78 15.43 22.72
C MET A 429 41.28 16.70 22.00
N SER A 430 40.27 17.36 22.56
CA SER A 430 39.70 18.63 22.13
C SER A 430 39.87 19.67 23.24
N TYR A 431 39.85 20.96 22.89
CA TYR A 431 39.93 22.04 23.87
C TYR A 431 38.54 22.63 24.16
N ILE A 432 37.81 21.99 25.07
CA ILE A 432 36.53 22.51 25.57
C ILE A 432 36.79 23.39 26.80
N PRO A 433 36.27 24.63 26.87
CA PRO A 433 36.43 25.48 28.05
C PRO A 433 35.90 24.80 29.32
N ALA A 434 36.65 24.86 30.43
CA ALA A 434 36.29 24.22 31.70
C ALA A 434 34.87 24.56 32.17
N LYS A 435 34.45 25.82 31.99
CA LYS A 435 33.08 26.27 32.31
C LYS A 435 32.01 25.45 31.58
N GLN A 436 32.21 25.14 30.29
CA GLN A 436 31.24 24.34 29.53
C GLN A 436 31.26 22.87 29.94
N GLN A 437 32.43 22.34 30.32
CA GLN A 437 32.52 20.99 30.87
C GLN A 437 31.74 20.88 32.18
N GLU A 438 31.95 21.81 33.11
CA GLU A 438 31.26 21.87 34.40
C GLU A 438 29.75 22.07 34.24
N GLU A 439 29.33 22.96 33.33
CA GLU A 439 27.92 23.21 33.04
C GLU A 439 27.24 21.98 32.43
N PHE A 440 27.86 21.34 31.42
CA PHE A 440 27.36 20.09 30.85
C PHE A 440 27.25 18.99 31.91
N GLN A 441 28.28 18.79 32.74
CA GLN A 441 28.27 17.79 33.81
C GLN A 441 27.20 18.06 34.87
N SER A 442 26.92 19.34 35.18
CA SER A 442 25.84 19.71 36.09
C SER A 442 24.45 19.45 35.51
N LEU A 443 24.28 19.60 34.18
CA LEU A 443 23.02 19.34 33.50
C LEU A 443 22.78 17.85 33.25
N HIS A 444 23.86 17.07 33.08
CA HIS A 444 23.82 15.65 32.75
C HIS A 444 24.63 14.79 33.74
N PRO A 445 24.26 14.76 35.03
CA PRO A 445 25.05 14.05 36.06
C PRO A 445 25.14 12.53 35.86
N ASP A 446 24.20 11.95 35.11
CA ASP A 446 24.16 10.51 34.81
C ASP A 446 24.88 10.15 33.48
N CYS A 447 25.38 11.14 32.73
CA CYS A 447 26.10 10.92 31.49
C CYS A 447 27.53 10.44 31.77
N ASP A 448 27.94 9.33 31.13
CA ASP A 448 29.33 8.88 31.09
C ASP A 448 30.12 9.81 30.14
N CYS A 449 30.61 10.93 30.68
CA CYS A 449 31.30 11.96 29.91
C CYS A 449 32.83 11.96 30.13
N GLU A 450 33.60 12.23 29.07
CA GLU A 450 35.06 12.28 29.10
C GLU A 450 35.59 13.43 28.23
N PHE A 451 36.34 14.33 28.85
CA PHE A 451 36.95 15.53 28.24
C PHE A 451 38.48 15.50 28.26
N GLY A 452 39.07 14.44 28.81
CA GLY A 452 40.51 14.32 29.00
C GLY A 452 41.29 13.97 27.73
N TRP A 453 42.50 13.48 27.94
CA TRP A 453 43.45 13.12 26.90
C TRP A 453 43.54 11.60 26.74
N VAL A 454 42.40 10.94 26.51
CA VAL A 454 42.32 9.51 26.23
C VAL A 454 42.03 9.25 24.76
N ASP A 455 42.51 8.11 24.25
CA ASP A 455 42.30 7.70 22.86
C ASP A 455 40.79 7.54 22.56
N PRO A 456 40.25 8.28 21.57
CA PRO A 456 38.82 8.33 21.29
C PRO A 456 38.27 7.06 20.66
N SER A 457 39.13 6.14 20.22
CA SER A 457 38.75 4.84 19.67
C SER A 457 38.78 3.71 20.71
N LYS A 458 39.10 4.02 21.98
CA LYS A 458 39.34 3.05 23.06
C LYS A 458 38.56 3.43 24.32
N SER A 459 38.95 2.87 25.47
CA SER A 459 38.36 3.18 26.77
C SER A 459 36.85 2.88 26.84
N LYS A 460 36.12 3.56 27.73
CA LYS A 460 34.69 3.28 27.93
C LYS A 460 33.79 3.66 26.75
N TRP A 461 34.32 4.44 25.81
CA TRP A 461 33.66 4.67 24.52
C TRP A 461 33.35 3.39 23.77
N ARG A 462 34.21 2.37 23.88
CA ARG A 462 34.02 1.06 23.24
C ARG A 462 33.77 -0.06 24.26
N PHE A 463 34.35 0.02 25.45
CA PHE A 463 34.43 -1.12 26.40
C PHE A 463 33.76 -0.84 27.75
N ILE A 464 33.19 -1.83 28.43
CA ILE A 464 32.50 -1.64 29.72
C ILE A 464 33.52 -1.29 30.81
N ASP A 465 34.62 -2.04 30.89
CA ASP A 465 35.66 -1.86 31.91
C ASP A 465 36.70 -0.78 31.55
N GLY A 466 36.62 -0.19 30.36
CA GLY A 466 37.60 0.76 29.81
C GLY A 466 38.94 0.13 29.41
N ASN A 467 39.16 -1.17 29.64
CA ASN A 467 40.35 -1.89 29.26
C ASN A 467 40.23 -2.41 27.82
N TYR A 468 40.72 -1.62 26.87
CA TYR A 468 40.71 -1.97 25.45
C TYR A 468 41.56 -3.19 25.07
N LEU A 469 42.43 -3.68 25.97
CA LEU A 469 43.16 -4.94 25.78
C LEU A 469 42.28 -6.16 26.05
N ASN A 470 41.20 -5.99 26.81
CA ASN A 470 40.18 -7.02 27.01
C ASN A 470 39.23 -7.04 25.81
N THR A 471 39.62 -7.80 24.78
CA THR A 471 38.88 -7.91 23.51
C THR A 471 37.72 -8.91 23.57
N ASN A 472 37.37 -9.42 24.74
CA ASN A 472 36.21 -10.29 24.90
C ASN A 472 34.94 -9.54 24.44
N PRO A 473 34.12 -10.11 23.54
CA PRO A 473 32.88 -9.47 23.10
C PRO A 473 31.95 -9.04 24.25
N SER A 474 31.96 -9.75 25.39
CA SER A 474 31.17 -9.38 26.57
C SER A 474 31.63 -8.07 27.24
N ASN A 475 32.83 -7.58 26.89
CA ASN A 475 33.36 -6.32 27.37
C ASN A 475 32.99 -5.14 26.44
N ARG A 476 32.32 -5.36 25.29
CA ARG A 476 31.83 -4.26 24.45
C ARG A 476 30.66 -3.59 25.16
N ASN A 477 30.61 -2.26 25.14
CA ASN A 477 29.38 -1.59 25.58
C ASN A 477 28.23 -1.84 24.59
N GLU A 478 27.01 -1.49 24.99
CA GLU A 478 25.78 -1.74 24.22
C GLU A 478 25.88 -1.32 22.75
N MET A 479 26.27 -0.07 22.48
CA MET A 479 26.30 0.44 21.10
C MET A 479 27.47 -0.12 20.29
N TYR A 480 28.62 -0.38 20.93
CA TYR A 480 29.73 -1.01 20.24
C TYR A 480 29.45 -2.47 19.91
N ALA A 481 28.76 -3.20 20.81
CA ALA A 481 28.25 -4.53 20.52
C ALA A 481 27.24 -4.49 19.36
N LYS A 482 26.35 -3.49 19.33
CA LYS A 482 25.39 -3.30 18.24
C LYS A 482 26.06 -3.02 16.89
N LEU A 483 27.10 -2.20 16.84
CA LEU A 483 27.91 -1.99 15.63
C LEU A 483 28.48 -3.31 15.10
N TYR A 484 29.04 -4.15 15.98
CA TYR A 484 29.53 -5.48 15.60
C TYR A 484 28.43 -6.42 15.11
N GLU A 485 27.23 -6.37 15.72
CA GLU A 485 26.08 -7.15 15.29
C GLU A 485 25.60 -6.73 13.89
N VAL A 486 25.45 -5.44 13.65
CA VAL A 486 24.91 -4.87 12.41
C VAL A 486 25.90 -5.02 11.25
N PHE A 487 27.15 -4.60 11.48
CA PHE A 487 28.18 -4.56 10.46
C PHE A 487 29.05 -5.81 10.45
N GLY A 488 28.90 -6.76 11.37
CA GLY A 488 29.63 -8.03 11.31
C GLY A 488 31.16 -7.90 11.33
N TYR A 489 31.72 -6.91 12.03
CA TYR A 489 33.17 -6.64 12.02
C TYR A 489 34.04 -7.84 12.45
N ASP A 490 33.51 -8.79 13.23
CA ASP A 490 34.21 -10.02 13.61
C ASP A 490 34.47 -10.97 12.42
N ASN A 491 33.79 -10.78 11.29
CA ASN A 491 33.95 -11.61 10.10
C ASN A 491 33.78 -10.80 8.79
N PRO A 492 34.76 -9.96 8.42
CA PRO A 492 34.66 -9.06 7.27
C PRO A 492 34.43 -9.80 5.94
N SER A 493 34.90 -11.05 5.83
CA SER A 493 34.70 -11.89 4.63
C SER A 493 33.22 -12.17 4.31
N LYS A 494 32.31 -12.11 5.29
CA LYS A 494 30.86 -12.30 5.08
C LYS A 494 30.13 -11.04 4.64
N ASN A 495 30.76 -9.86 4.76
CA ASN A 495 30.15 -8.58 4.38
C ASN A 495 30.43 -8.18 2.94
N GLN A 496 31.41 -8.80 2.29
CA GLN A 496 31.76 -8.53 0.89
C GLN A 496 30.90 -9.31 -0.11
N SER A 497 30.04 -10.23 0.36
CA SER A 497 29.17 -11.05 -0.48
C SER A 497 27.72 -10.93 -0.05
N LYS A 498 27.00 -9.92 -0.54
CA LYS A 498 25.55 -9.96 -0.78
C LYS A 498 25.12 -8.80 -1.68
#